data_AF-A0A1H2L1Q2-F1
#
_entry.id   AF-A0A1H2L1Q2-F1
#
_cell.length_a   1.000
_cell.length_b   1.000
_cell.length_c   1.000
_cell.angle_alpha   90.00
_cell.angle_beta   90.00
_cell.angle_gamma   90.00
#
_symmetry.space_group_name_H-M   'P 1'
#
loop_
_entity.id
_entity.type
_entity.pdbx_description
1 polymer ?
#
loop_
_entity_poly.entity_id
_entity_poly.type
_entity_poly.pdbx_seq_one_letter_code
_entity_poly.pdbx_strand_id
1 'polypeptide(L)'
;MSMLTYVDSSVLVRSYLADEPRHAVARGLIEGRSLLVTSTLALLEASSALVRAARTRHVGDVDTLLAKLYEDVSPTGPVALIRADTLDTENTARVLVRRFGIRAVDALHLAIADLAARPLARSGERVGFASHDDAQRAAAADLGFVAV
;
A
#
# COMPACT_ATOMS: atom_id res chain seq x y z
N MET A 1 -11.49 10.72 15.73
CA MET A 1 -11.36 11.03 14.29
C MET A 1 -10.88 9.75 13.61
N SER A 2 -11.67 9.21 12.67
CA SER A 2 -11.27 8.08 11.83
C SER A 2 -10.22 8.51 10.81
N MET A 3 -9.39 7.56 10.37
CA MET A 3 -8.35 7.77 9.36
C MET A 3 -8.48 6.68 8.30
N LEU A 4 -8.56 7.08 7.03
CA LEU A 4 -8.45 6.19 5.88
C LEU A 4 -6.98 6.09 5.50
N THR A 5 -6.41 4.89 5.40
CA THR A 5 -4.98 4.72 5.09
C THR A 5 -4.80 3.96 3.80
N TYR A 6 -4.06 4.55 2.87
CA TYR A 6 -3.55 3.85 1.70
C TYR A 6 -2.36 2.99 2.11
N VAL A 7 -2.42 1.69 1.82
CA VAL A 7 -1.40 0.70 2.15
C VAL A 7 -0.61 0.37 0.88
N ASP A 8 0.67 0.75 0.87
CA ASP A 8 1.62 0.41 -0.18
C ASP A 8 1.98 -1.10 -0.17
N SER A 9 2.48 -1.60 -1.31
CA SER A 9 2.93 -2.98 -1.47
C SER A 9 4.00 -3.36 -0.46
N SER A 10 4.89 -2.44 -0.08
CA SER A 10 5.94 -2.72 0.91
C SER A 10 5.37 -3.11 2.28
N VAL A 11 4.26 -2.51 2.71
CA VAL A 11 3.59 -2.84 3.97
C VAL A 11 2.81 -4.15 3.85
N LEU A 12 2.13 -4.36 2.71
CA LEU A 12 1.47 -5.64 2.43
C LEU A 12 2.47 -6.79 2.48
N VAL A 13 3.58 -6.72 1.75
CA VAL A 13 4.58 -7.81 1.72
C VAL A 13 5.08 -8.16 3.12
N ARG A 14 5.41 -7.17 3.94
CA ARG A 14 5.90 -7.41 5.30
C ARG A 14 4.83 -7.98 6.24
N SER A 15 3.55 -7.75 5.97
CA SER A 15 2.48 -8.33 6.80
C SER A 15 2.32 -9.83 6.59
N TYR A 16 2.86 -10.42 5.51
CA TYR A 16 2.81 -11.86 5.24
C TYR A 16 4.13 -12.59 5.47
N LEU A 17 5.27 -11.91 5.37
CA LEU A 17 6.59 -12.50 5.58
C LEU A 17 7.02 -12.37 7.05
N ALA A 18 6.91 -13.45 7.82
CA ALA A 18 7.17 -13.46 9.26
C ALA A 18 8.62 -13.12 9.65
N ASP A 19 9.57 -13.32 8.73
CA ASP A 19 10.99 -13.00 8.88
C ASP A 19 11.32 -11.54 8.53
N GLU A 20 10.38 -10.77 7.97
CA GLU A 20 10.63 -9.37 7.62
C GLU A 20 10.66 -8.47 8.87
N PRO A 21 11.60 -7.52 8.93
CA PRO A 21 11.62 -6.52 9.99
C PRO A 21 10.32 -5.73 10.03
N ARG A 22 9.74 -5.63 11.23
CA ARG A 22 8.43 -4.99 11.50
C ARG A 22 7.22 -5.77 10.99
N HIS A 23 7.35 -7.07 10.71
CA HIS A 23 6.21 -7.95 10.38
C HIS A 23 5.02 -7.77 11.35
N ALA A 24 5.25 -7.88 12.66
CA ALA A 24 4.19 -7.75 13.66
C ALA A 24 3.47 -6.38 13.61
N VAL A 25 4.19 -5.31 13.28
CA VAL A 25 3.60 -3.96 13.13
C VAL A 25 2.76 -3.90 11.85
N ALA A 26 3.28 -4.40 10.73
CA ALA A 26 2.56 -4.44 9.47
C ALA A 26 1.31 -5.33 9.57
N ARG A 27 1.42 -6.51 10.19
CA ARG A 27 0.29 -7.40 10.42
C ARG A 27 -0.75 -6.79 11.36
N GLY A 28 -0.31 -6.17 12.45
CA GLY A 28 -1.19 -5.47 13.37
C GLY A 28 -1.94 -4.30 12.74
N LEU A 29 -1.37 -3.64 11.71
CA LEU A 29 -2.09 -2.64 10.91
C LEU A 29 -3.23 -3.29 10.12
N ILE A 30 -2.97 -4.40 9.42
CA ILE A 30 -3.97 -5.11 8.59
C ILE A 30 -5.10 -5.70 9.44
N GLU A 31 -4.78 -6.29 10.60
CA GLU A 31 -5.76 -6.90 11.51
C GLU A 31 -6.45 -5.90 12.44
N GLY A 32 -5.98 -4.65 12.42
CA GLY A 32 -6.52 -3.58 13.23
C GLY A 32 -7.92 -3.14 12.77
N ARG A 33 -8.50 -2.19 13.52
CA ARG A 33 -9.80 -1.57 13.19
C ARG A 33 -9.66 -0.32 12.31
N SER A 34 -8.57 -0.21 11.57
CA SER A 34 -8.30 0.92 10.69
C SER A 34 -9.08 0.78 9.38
N LEU A 35 -9.48 1.90 8.78
CA LEU A 35 -10.03 1.89 7.43
C LEU A 35 -8.85 1.84 6.45
N LEU A 36 -8.66 0.71 5.78
CA LEU A 36 -7.54 0.49 4.89
C LEU A 36 -8.00 0.37 3.44
N VAL A 37 -7.24 0.99 2.54
CA VAL A 37 -7.37 0.79 1.10
C VAL A 37 -6.02 0.45 0.51
N THR A 38 -6.02 -0.33 -0.56
CA THR A 38 -4.82 -0.59 -1.37
C THR A 38 -5.20 -0.67 -2.85
N SER A 39 -4.23 -0.64 -3.76
CA SER A 39 -4.51 -0.64 -5.20
C SER A 39 -4.25 -1.98 -5.87
N THR A 40 -4.79 -2.16 -7.07
CA THR A 40 -4.44 -3.30 -7.93
C THR A 40 -2.95 -3.33 -8.31
N LEU A 41 -2.27 -2.18 -8.34
CA LEU A 41 -0.81 -2.11 -8.49
C LEU A 41 -0.13 -2.73 -7.26
N ALA A 42 -0.52 -2.32 -6.06
CA ALA A 42 0.05 -2.84 -4.82
C ALA A 42 -0.17 -4.35 -4.67
N LEU A 43 -1.35 -4.84 -5.06
CA LEU A 43 -1.67 -6.27 -5.06
C LEU A 43 -0.76 -7.04 -6.01
N LEU A 44 -0.54 -6.55 -7.23
CA LEU A 44 0.36 -7.18 -8.20
C LEU A 44 1.80 -7.24 -7.67
N GLU A 45 2.29 -6.15 -7.10
CA GLU A 45 3.62 -6.07 -6.52
C GLU A 45 3.80 -6.99 -5.32
N ALA A 46 2.80 -7.03 -4.43
CA ALA A 46 2.81 -7.90 -3.27
C ALA A 46 2.82 -9.37 -3.69
N SER A 47 1.94 -9.79 -4.60
CA SER A 47 1.94 -11.16 -5.12
C SER A 47 3.27 -11.53 -5.77
N SER A 48 3.85 -10.64 -6.58
CA SER A 48 5.16 -10.84 -7.21
C SER A 48 6.28 -10.99 -6.17
N ALA A 49 6.27 -10.15 -5.14
CA ALA A 49 7.26 -10.19 -4.07
C ALA A 49 7.15 -11.48 -3.24
N LEU A 50 5.94 -11.95 -2.92
CA LEU A 50 5.72 -13.20 -2.20
C LEU A 50 6.20 -14.42 -3.00
N VAL A 51 5.87 -14.47 -4.30
CA VAL A 51 6.37 -15.54 -5.20
C VAL A 51 7.89 -15.54 -5.28
N ARG A 52 8.50 -14.36 -5.38
CA ARG A 52 9.97 -14.23 -5.39
C ARG A 52 10.59 -14.67 -4.06
N ALA A 53 9.98 -14.30 -2.93
CA ALA A 53 10.47 -14.69 -1.61
C ALA A 53 10.42 -16.21 -1.42
N ALA A 54 9.31 -16.87 -1.78
CA ALA A 54 9.20 -18.33 -1.74
C ALA A 54 10.30 -19.05 -2.53
N ARG A 55 10.68 -18.53 -3.71
CA ARG A 55 11.77 -19.10 -4.52
C ARG A 55 13.16 -18.92 -3.93
N THR A 56 13.36 -17.88 -3.11
CA THR A 56 14.70 -17.43 -2.72
C THR A 56 15.00 -17.58 -1.23
N ARG A 57 13.99 -17.73 -0.37
CA ARG A 57 14.12 -17.54 1.08
C ARG A 57 13.60 -18.68 1.96
N HIS A 58 13.33 -19.88 1.44
CA HIS A 58 12.65 -20.94 2.22
C HIS A 58 11.41 -20.42 2.96
N VAL A 59 10.71 -19.44 2.36
CA VAL A 59 9.41 -19.01 2.86
C VAL A 59 8.48 -20.21 2.69
N GLY A 60 7.57 -20.40 3.66
CA GLY A 60 6.61 -21.50 3.64
C GLY A 60 5.71 -21.52 2.39
N ASP A 61 4.66 -22.31 2.44
CA ASP A 61 3.74 -22.48 1.32
C ASP A 61 3.23 -21.14 0.75
N VAL A 62 3.69 -20.79 -0.45
CA VAL A 62 3.39 -19.53 -1.12
C VAL A 62 1.91 -19.42 -1.50
N ASP A 63 1.26 -20.55 -1.80
CA ASP A 63 -0.14 -20.56 -2.17
C ASP A 63 -1.01 -20.21 -0.96
N THR A 64 -0.63 -20.69 0.24
CA THR A 64 -1.25 -20.26 1.50
C THR A 64 -1.09 -18.76 1.74
N LEU A 65 0.10 -18.19 1.49
CA LEU A 65 0.33 -16.75 1.66
C LEU A 65 -0.49 -15.91 0.66
N LEU A 66 -0.54 -16.33 -0.61
CA LEU A 66 -1.31 -15.65 -1.64
C LEU A 66 -2.82 -15.75 -1.36
N ALA A 67 -3.31 -16.92 -0.92
CA ALA A 67 -4.69 -17.10 -0.53
C ALA A 67 -5.06 -16.15 0.62
N LYS A 68 -4.18 -16.00 1.62
CA LYS A 68 -4.38 -15.05 2.71
C LYS A 68 -4.39 -13.59 2.23
N LEU A 69 -3.47 -13.23 1.33
CA LEU A 69 -3.44 -11.90 0.71
C LEU A 69 -4.75 -11.59 -0.02
N TYR A 70 -5.25 -12.54 -0.81
CA TYR A 70 -6.51 -12.36 -1.56
C TYR A 70 -7.74 -12.33 -0.68
N GLU A 71 -7.76 -13.09 0.43
CA GLU A 71 -8.79 -12.98 1.46
C GLU A 71 -8.78 -11.58 2.07
N ASP A 72 -7.60 -11.06 2.43
CA ASP A 72 -7.45 -9.79 3.12
C ASP A 72 -7.86 -8.58 2.24
N VAL A 73 -7.69 -8.68 0.91
CA VAL A 73 -8.13 -7.65 -0.05
C VAL A 73 -9.49 -7.94 -0.72
N SER A 74 -10.19 -8.99 -0.27
CA SER A 74 -11.52 -9.35 -0.80
C SER A 74 -12.58 -8.31 -0.41
N PRO A 75 -13.79 -8.31 -1.01
CA PRO A 75 -14.87 -7.39 -0.63
C PRO A 75 -15.29 -7.46 0.85
N THR A 76 -15.03 -8.59 1.52
CA THR A 76 -15.28 -8.80 2.95
C THR A 76 -14.01 -8.72 3.80
N GLY A 77 -12.86 -8.50 3.17
CA GLY A 77 -11.57 -8.39 3.83
C GLY A 77 -11.36 -7.04 4.51
N PRO A 78 -10.35 -6.95 5.40
CA PRO A 78 -9.99 -5.71 6.10
C PRO A 78 -9.44 -4.59 5.19
N VAL A 79 -8.97 -4.91 3.97
CA VAL A 79 -8.37 -3.92 3.07
C VAL A 79 -9.20 -3.78 1.80
N ALA A 80 -9.81 -2.61 1.60
CA ALA A 80 -10.58 -2.36 0.39
C ALA A 80 -9.66 -2.17 -0.83
N LEU A 81 -9.89 -2.95 -1.89
CA LEU A 81 -9.14 -2.85 -3.13
C LEU A 81 -9.72 -1.76 -4.05
N ILE A 82 -8.91 -0.76 -4.39
CA ILE A 82 -9.29 0.34 -5.27
C ILE A 82 -8.59 0.26 -6.64
N ARG A 83 -9.25 0.83 -7.65
CA ARG A 83 -8.72 1.00 -9.00
C ARG A 83 -8.73 2.48 -9.34
N ALA A 84 -7.57 3.01 -9.69
CA ALA A 84 -7.45 4.39 -10.17
C ALA A 84 -7.51 4.42 -11.71
N ASP A 85 -7.89 5.56 -12.26
CA ASP A 85 -7.74 5.81 -13.70
C ASP A 85 -6.25 5.81 -14.08
N THR A 86 -5.89 5.03 -15.10
CA THR A 86 -4.48 4.84 -15.48
C THR A 86 -3.84 6.13 -15.99
N LEU A 87 -4.55 6.88 -16.85
CA LEU A 87 -3.98 8.05 -17.52
C LEU A 87 -3.73 9.18 -16.52
N ASP A 88 -4.70 9.46 -15.66
CA ASP A 88 -4.57 10.49 -14.61
C ASP A 88 -3.51 10.11 -13.59
N THR A 89 -3.43 8.83 -13.24
CA THR A 89 -2.40 8.29 -12.34
C THR A 89 -1.00 8.48 -12.92
N GLU A 90 -0.76 8.10 -14.18
CA GLU A 90 0.54 8.24 -14.83
C GLU A 90 0.96 9.71 -15.02
N ASN A 91 0.01 10.58 -15.38
CA ASN A 91 0.27 12.01 -15.51
C ASN A 91 0.65 12.62 -14.16
N THR A 92 -0.08 12.29 -13.10
CA THR A 92 0.21 12.76 -11.74
C THR A 92 1.55 12.21 -11.25
N ALA A 93 1.81 10.91 -11.41
CA ALA A 93 3.07 10.30 -11.03
C ALA A 93 4.27 10.97 -11.72
N ARG A 94 4.15 11.35 -12.99
CA ARG A 94 5.20 12.08 -13.71
C ARG A 94 5.53 13.43 -13.08
N VAL A 95 4.51 14.16 -12.60
CA VAL A 95 4.70 15.41 -11.86
C VAL A 95 5.41 15.13 -10.52
N LEU A 96 4.99 14.09 -9.81
CA LEU A 96 5.56 13.71 -8.51
C LEU A 96 7.02 13.26 -8.63
N VAL A 97 7.39 12.48 -9.66
CA VAL A 97 8.79 12.12 -9.95
C VAL A 97 9.64 13.37 -10.14
N ARG A 98 9.15 14.35 -10.91
CA ARG A 98 9.89 15.61 -11.16
C ARG A 98 10.02 16.46 -9.90
N ARG A 99 8.99 16.48 -9.05
CA ARG A 99 8.98 17.27 -7.82
C ARG A 99 9.86 16.68 -6.73
N PHE A 100 9.79 15.35 -6.54
CA PHE A 100 10.38 14.68 -5.38
C PHE A 100 11.60 13.82 -5.69
N GLY A 101 11.89 13.51 -6.96
CA GLY A 101 13.03 12.66 -7.34
C GLY A 101 12.90 11.19 -6.89
N ILE A 102 11.69 10.72 -6.59
CA ILE A 102 11.40 9.34 -6.17
C ILE A 102 11.24 8.40 -7.38
N ARG A 103 11.22 7.09 -7.15
CA ARG A 103 11.04 6.11 -8.23
C ARG A 103 9.65 6.24 -8.84
N ALA A 104 9.54 5.91 -10.13
CA ALA A 104 8.28 6.01 -10.85
C ALA A 104 7.15 5.19 -10.19
N VAL A 105 7.46 3.99 -9.70
CA VAL A 105 6.53 3.15 -8.96
C VAL A 105 6.07 3.83 -7.67
N ASP A 106 7.00 4.36 -6.88
CA ASP A 106 6.66 5.06 -5.62
C ASP A 106 5.72 6.26 -5.88
N ALA A 107 5.96 6.97 -6.99
CA ALA A 107 5.12 8.06 -7.46
C ALA A 107 3.74 7.59 -7.95
N LEU A 108 3.63 6.42 -8.56
CA LEU A 108 2.33 5.83 -8.93
C LEU A 108 1.49 5.53 -7.69
N HIS A 109 2.08 4.97 -6.63
CA HIS A 109 1.36 4.76 -5.36
C HIS A 109 0.84 6.06 -4.76
N LEU A 110 1.67 7.12 -4.73
CA LEU A 110 1.25 8.43 -4.24
C LEU A 110 0.15 9.03 -5.11
N ALA A 111 0.25 8.91 -6.43
CA ALA A 111 -0.79 9.37 -7.35
C ALA A 111 -2.12 8.61 -7.13
N ILE A 112 -2.08 7.29 -6.93
CA ILE A 112 -3.28 6.50 -6.62
C ILE A 112 -3.87 6.91 -5.26
N ALA A 113 -3.02 7.09 -4.25
CA ALA A 113 -3.47 7.53 -2.94
C ALA A 113 -4.16 8.91 -3.02
N ASP A 114 -3.63 9.83 -3.84
CA ASP A 114 -4.17 11.17 -3.98
C ASP A 114 -5.45 11.24 -4.82
N LEU A 115 -5.48 10.53 -5.94
CA LEU A 115 -6.59 10.60 -6.90
C LEU A 115 -7.75 9.65 -6.56
N ALA A 116 -7.46 8.50 -5.93
CA ALA A 116 -8.47 7.46 -5.73
C ALA A 116 -8.75 7.18 -4.24
N ALA A 117 -7.75 7.21 -3.35
CA ALA A 117 -7.99 6.98 -1.92
C ALA A 117 -8.52 8.25 -1.23
N ARG A 118 -7.88 9.41 -1.44
CA ARG A 118 -8.24 10.66 -0.76
C ARG A 118 -9.72 11.06 -0.95
N PRO A 119 -10.34 10.94 -2.14
CA PRO A 119 -11.75 11.28 -2.30
C PRO A 119 -12.73 10.37 -1.53
N LEU A 120 -12.28 9.21 -1.05
CA LEU A 120 -13.09 8.30 -0.24
C LEU A 120 -13.15 8.72 1.25
N ALA A 121 -12.24 9.58 1.69
CA ALA A 121 -12.23 10.07 3.06
C ALA A 121 -13.40 11.03 3.30
N ARG A 122 -14.07 10.90 4.45
CA ARG A 122 -15.18 11.79 4.83
C ARG A 122 -14.65 13.16 5.22
N SER A 123 -15.52 14.17 5.20
CA SER A 123 -15.17 15.53 5.66
C SER A 123 -14.59 15.49 7.09
N GLY A 124 -13.38 16.04 7.25
CA GLY A 124 -12.64 16.05 8.52
C GLY A 124 -11.82 14.79 8.83
N GLU A 125 -11.87 13.75 7.99
CA GLU A 125 -10.98 12.60 8.10
C GLU A 125 -9.60 12.93 7.53
N ARG A 126 -8.56 12.44 8.20
CA ARG A 126 -7.20 12.47 7.66
C ARG A 126 -6.97 11.25 6.78
N VAL A 127 -6.09 11.41 5.80
CA VAL A 127 -5.66 10.30 4.93
C VAL A 127 -4.24 9.92 5.29
N GLY A 128 -4.06 8.67 5.67
CA GLY A 128 -2.76 8.07 5.94
C GLY A 128 -2.14 7.46 4.69
N PHE A 129 -0.82 7.39 4.67
CA PHE A 129 -0.05 6.68 3.66
C PHE A 129 0.96 5.76 4.38
N ALA A 130 0.74 4.46 4.28
CA ALA A 130 1.57 3.45 4.93
C ALA A 130 2.61 2.92 3.94
N SER A 131 3.90 3.15 4.21
CA SER A 131 5.01 2.66 3.39
C SER A 131 6.28 2.43 4.22
N HIS A 132 7.08 1.44 3.84
CA HIS A 132 8.40 1.24 4.44
C HIS A 132 9.54 2.00 3.75
N ASP A 133 9.28 2.71 2.66
CA ASP A 133 10.25 3.55 1.97
C ASP A 133 10.27 4.98 2.55
N ASP A 134 11.44 5.41 3.01
CA ASP A 134 11.59 6.69 3.70
C ASP A 134 11.40 7.90 2.76
N ALA A 135 11.86 7.80 1.50
CA ALA A 135 11.72 8.86 0.52
C ALA A 135 10.26 9.02 0.08
N GLN A 136 9.56 7.90 -0.13
CA GLN A 136 8.14 7.90 -0.43
C GLN A 136 7.31 8.45 0.73
N ARG A 137 7.60 8.06 1.98
CA ARG A 137 6.91 8.62 3.16
C ARG A 137 7.12 10.13 3.29
N ALA A 138 8.33 10.62 3.03
CA ALA A 138 8.61 12.06 3.05
C ALA A 138 7.80 12.81 1.98
N ALA A 139 7.74 12.28 0.76
CA ALA A 139 6.91 12.83 -0.31
C ALA A 139 5.40 12.78 0.04
N ALA A 140 4.93 11.69 0.67
CA ALA A 140 3.55 11.60 1.14
C ALA A 140 3.23 12.68 2.18
N ALA A 141 4.12 12.89 3.15
CA ALA A 141 3.93 13.92 4.16
C ALA A 141 3.87 15.34 3.54
N ASP A 142 4.70 15.62 2.54
CA ASP A 142 4.68 16.90 1.80
C ASP A 142 3.37 17.12 1.01
N LEU A 143 2.75 16.02 0.55
CA LEU A 143 1.40 16.02 -0.05
C LEU A 143 0.26 16.05 0.99
N GLY A 144 0.59 16.17 2.28
CA GLY A 144 -0.38 16.27 3.37
C GLY A 144 -0.98 14.93 3.81
N PHE A 145 -0.37 13.79 3.47
CA PHE A 145 -0.72 12.50 4.07
C PHE A 145 -0.11 12.36 5.47
N VAL A 146 -0.83 11.66 6.35
CA VAL A 146 -0.26 11.21 7.63
C VAL A 146 0.63 9.99 7.35
N ALA A 147 1.92 10.08 7.67
CA ALA A 147 2.82 8.93 7.55
C ALA A 147 2.43 7.84 8.56
N VAL A 148 2.26 6.62 8.06
CA VAL A 148 1.97 5.39 8.83
C VAL A 148 3.07 4.37 8.56
#